data_AF-A0AAQ1KG70-F1
#
_entry.id   AF-A0AAQ1KG70-F1
#
_cell.length_a   1.000
_cell.length_b   1.000
_cell.length_c   1.000
_cell.angle_alpha   90.00
_cell.angle_beta   90.00
_cell.angle_gamma   90.00
#
_symmetry.space_group_name_H-M   'P 1'
#
loop_
_entity.id
_entity.type
_entity.pdbx_description
1 polymer ?
#
loop_
_entity_poly.entity_id
_entity_poly.type
_entity_poly.pdbx_seq_one_letter_code
_entity_poly.pdbx_strand_id
1 'polypeptide(L)'
;MTAYWMSEVMWPVPFDPRHTAFTHWIEPELQGTRVIAVLLEGKEHNWVGWHSKHKLLPPDSVTTDLREQLCELHRILAFNGERDWMLGAAFDGVLLDGVLTLVHALPLVPLLDGQDSSPHSVRRLELEEAFGEGLQRSPTLRLVPKVRLNTGARITSSLLSEACRTFDTSAVILKDADARWTKGPSIAWQRYDDNDL
;
A
#
# COMPACT_ATOMS: atom_id res chain seq x y z
N MET A 1 0.66 -23.00 16.83
CA MET A 1 0.99 -22.88 15.38
C MET A 1 0.27 -21.66 14.85
N THR A 2 0.90 -20.48 14.75
CA THR A 2 0.35 -19.30 14.04
C THR A 2 1.33 -18.14 14.14
N ALA A 3 2.18 -17.97 13.13
CA ALA A 3 3.07 -16.80 12.94
C ALA A 3 3.31 -16.52 11.43
N TYR A 4 2.40 -16.94 10.55
CA TYR A 4 2.69 -17.05 9.13
C TYR A 4 2.56 -15.75 8.31
N TRP A 5 1.99 -14.65 8.85
CA TRP A 5 1.61 -13.49 8.01
C TRP A 5 2.30 -12.13 8.27
N MET A 6 3.13 -11.97 9.30
CA MET A 6 3.96 -10.76 9.44
C MET A 6 5.08 -10.74 8.40
N SER A 7 5.49 -11.92 7.94
CA SER A 7 6.32 -12.11 6.76
C SER A 7 5.59 -11.78 5.46
N GLU A 8 4.26 -11.63 5.41
CA GLU A 8 3.55 -11.65 4.12
C GLU A 8 3.41 -10.26 3.49
N VAL A 9 3.65 -9.21 4.27
CA VAL A 9 3.65 -7.82 3.80
C VAL A 9 5.06 -7.27 3.72
N MET A 10 5.33 -6.50 2.68
CA MET A 10 6.57 -5.73 2.56
C MET A 10 6.56 -4.57 3.57
N TRP A 11 7.59 -4.48 4.41
CA TRP A 11 7.73 -3.42 5.42
C TRP A 11 8.97 -2.58 5.15
N PRO A 12 8.90 -1.25 5.37
CA PRO A 12 10.06 -0.41 5.19
C PRO A 12 11.11 -0.67 6.29
N VAL A 13 12.38 -0.62 5.93
CA VAL A 13 13.52 -0.57 6.86
C VAL A 13 13.93 0.89 7.13
N PRO A 14 14.72 1.21 8.16
CA PRO A 14 15.25 2.56 8.33
C PRO A 14 16.03 3.04 7.09
N PHE A 15 15.93 4.33 6.80
CA PHE A 15 16.64 4.96 5.69
C PHE A 15 18.16 4.80 5.79
N ASP A 16 18.77 4.31 4.71
CA ASP A 16 20.23 4.23 4.55
C ASP A 16 20.64 5.08 3.33
N PRO A 17 21.34 6.22 3.54
CA PRO A 17 21.77 7.10 2.44
C PRO A 17 22.79 6.45 1.48
N ARG A 18 23.30 5.26 1.80
CA ARG A 18 24.18 4.47 0.93
C ARG A 18 23.40 3.58 -0.03
N HIS A 19 22.11 3.34 0.20
CA HIS A 19 21.30 2.59 -0.73
C HIS A 19 21.06 3.42 -2.00
N THR A 20 21.39 2.82 -3.14
CA THR A 20 21.23 3.46 -4.45
C THR A 20 20.23 2.66 -5.28
N ALA A 21 19.04 3.20 -5.49
CA ALA A 21 18.18 2.79 -6.60
C ALA A 21 18.11 3.87 -7.69
N PHE A 22 17.76 3.47 -8.90
CA PHE A 22 17.79 4.38 -10.06
C PHE A 22 16.58 5.32 -10.07
N THR A 23 15.40 4.82 -9.72
CA THR A 23 14.16 5.59 -9.60
C THR A 23 13.52 5.32 -8.25
N HIS A 24 13.18 6.37 -7.52
CA HIS A 24 12.43 6.23 -6.28
C HIS A 24 11.16 7.05 -6.32
N TRP A 25 10.15 6.55 -5.61
CA TRP A 25 8.97 7.31 -5.26
C TRP A 25 8.95 7.58 -3.77
N ILE A 26 8.50 8.76 -3.40
CA ILE A 26 8.27 9.12 -2.02
C ILE A 26 6.76 9.15 -1.79
N GLU A 27 6.32 8.42 -0.78
CA GLU A 27 4.94 8.43 -0.28
C GLU A 27 4.96 8.88 1.19
N PRO A 28 3.92 9.56 1.69
CA PRO A 28 3.82 9.83 3.11
C PRO A 28 3.70 8.54 3.90
N GLU A 29 4.33 8.48 5.08
CA GLU A 29 3.92 7.51 6.08
C GLU A 29 2.57 7.97 6.64
N LEU A 30 1.55 7.16 6.41
CA LEU A 30 0.21 7.42 6.87
C LEU A 30 0.03 6.91 8.30
N GLN A 31 -0.42 7.78 9.18
CA GLN A 31 -0.80 7.39 10.54
C GLN A 31 -2.08 6.54 10.47
N GLY A 32 -2.01 5.31 10.97
CA GLY A 32 -3.16 4.42 10.91
C GLY A 32 -2.84 2.96 11.19
N THR A 33 -3.85 2.12 10.97
CA THR A 33 -3.69 0.68 11.03
C THR A 33 -3.46 0.15 9.63
N ARG A 34 -2.35 -0.57 9.45
CA ARG A 34 -2.15 -1.32 8.21
C ARG A 34 -3.10 -2.51 8.16
N VAL A 35 -3.89 -2.55 7.10
CA VAL A 35 -4.87 -3.59 6.81
C VAL A 35 -4.55 -4.19 5.45
N ILE A 36 -4.75 -5.49 5.27
CA ILE A 36 -4.80 -6.10 3.93
C ILE A 36 -6.26 -6.44 3.67
N ALA A 37 -6.83 -5.92 2.60
CA ALA A 37 -8.18 -6.30 2.20
C ALA A 37 -8.10 -7.40 1.15
N VAL A 38 -8.69 -8.55 1.46
CA VAL A 38 -8.73 -9.71 0.57
C VAL A 38 -10.19 -10.04 0.29
N LEU A 39 -10.54 -10.19 -0.99
CA LEU A 39 -11.81 -10.81 -1.36
C LEU A 39 -11.62 -12.32 -1.39
N LEU A 40 -12.42 -13.04 -0.63
CA LEU A 40 -12.41 -14.50 -0.66
C LEU A 40 -13.20 -15.00 -1.88
N GLU A 41 -12.62 -15.92 -2.64
CA GLU A 41 -13.25 -16.53 -3.81
C GLU A 41 -14.69 -17.01 -3.51
N GLY A 42 -15.58 -16.73 -4.45
CA GLY A 42 -16.98 -17.17 -4.40
C GLY A 42 -17.89 -16.39 -3.44
N LYS A 43 -17.42 -15.28 -2.84
CA LYS A 43 -18.23 -14.44 -1.95
C LYS A 43 -18.02 -12.97 -2.22
N GLU A 44 -18.85 -12.39 -3.10
CA GLU A 44 -18.82 -10.99 -3.54
C GLU A 44 -18.89 -9.93 -2.41
N HIS A 45 -19.19 -10.35 -1.18
CA HIS A 45 -19.36 -9.45 -0.03
C HIS A 45 -18.50 -9.79 1.20
N ASN A 46 -17.67 -10.84 1.13
CA ASN A 46 -16.83 -11.23 2.25
C ASN A 46 -15.41 -10.72 2.06
N TRP A 47 -15.28 -9.40 2.18
CA TRP A 47 -13.98 -8.77 2.40
C TRP A 47 -13.49 -9.12 3.79
N VAL A 48 -12.28 -9.61 3.82
CA VAL A 48 -11.56 -9.79 5.05
C VAL A 48 -10.49 -8.71 5.12
N GLY A 49 -10.69 -7.74 6.00
CA GLY A 49 -9.59 -6.90 6.43
C GLY A 49 -8.75 -7.68 7.42
N TRP A 50 -7.45 -7.81 7.18
CA TRP A 50 -6.53 -8.42 8.13
C TRP A 50 -5.68 -7.35 8.79
N HIS A 51 -5.76 -7.24 10.11
CA HIS A 51 -4.88 -6.37 10.88
C HIS A 51 -3.47 -6.97 10.92
N SER A 52 -2.44 -6.12 10.94
CA SER A 52 -1.03 -6.46 11.26
C SER A 52 -0.80 -7.32 12.53
N LYS A 53 -1.82 -7.50 13.38
CA LYS A 53 -1.82 -8.32 14.60
C LYS A 53 -2.56 -9.65 14.43
N HIS A 54 -2.73 -10.14 13.20
CA HIS A 54 -3.31 -11.45 12.88
C HIS A 54 -4.77 -11.63 13.31
N LYS A 55 -5.57 -10.55 13.24
CA LYS A 55 -7.01 -10.63 13.45
C LYS A 55 -7.75 -10.27 12.18
N LEU A 56 -8.66 -11.17 11.81
CA LEU A 56 -9.78 -10.86 10.94
C LEU A 56 -10.49 -9.63 11.53
N LEU A 57 -10.65 -8.59 10.73
CA LEU A 57 -11.58 -7.53 11.07
C LEU A 57 -12.99 -8.16 11.13
N PRO A 58 -13.76 -7.90 12.20
CA PRO A 58 -15.17 -8.27 12.24
C PRO A 58 -15.90 -7.81 10.96
N PRO A 59 -16.94 -8.53 10.52
CA PRO A 59 -17.71 -8.14 9.33
C PRO A 59 -18.20 -6.70 9.37
N ASP A 60 -18.48 -6.16 10.55
CA ASP A 60 -19.02 -4.81 10.74
C ASP A 60 -17.92 -3.73 10.90
N SER A 61 -16.65 -4.13 10.86
CA SER A 61 -15.50 -3.24 11.02
C SER A 61 -15.05 -2.57 9.72
N VAL A 62 -15.78 -2.75 8.62
CA VAL A 62 -15.57 -2.05 7.35
C VAL A 62 -16.92 -1.46 6.94
N THR A 63 -16.99 -0.14 6.74
CA THR A 63 -18.23 0.52 6.34
C THR A 63 -18.75 -0.04 5.02
N THR A 64 -20.08 0.03 4.81
CA THR A 64 -20.72 -0.42 3.58
C THR A 64 -20.13 0.28 2.35
N ASP A 65 -19.99 1.61 2.39
CA ASP A 65 -19.43 2.41 1.29
C ASP A 65 -18.01 1.98 0.92
N LEU A 66 -17.15 1.74 1.91
CA LEU A 66 -15.78 1.27 1.67
C LEU A 66 -15.79 -0.15 1.08
N ARG A 67 -16.68 -1.01 1.54
CA ARG A 67 -16.82 -2.37 0.99
C ARG A 67 -17.23 -2.35 -0.47
N GLU A 68 -18.23 -1.55 -0.82
CA GLU A 68 -18.70 -1.41 -2.20
C GLU A 68 -17.59 -0.91 -3.13
N GLN A 69 -16.78 0.04 -2.66
CA GLN A 69 -15.65 0.56 -3.45
C GLN A 69 -14.50 -0.44 -3.58
N LEU A 70 -14.23 -1.24 -2.55
CA LEU A 70 -13.26 -2.33 -2.64
C LEU A 70 -13.75 -3.41 -3.63
N CYS A 71 -15.05 -3.76 -3.61
CA CYS A 71 -15.67 -4.64 -4.60
C CYS A 71 -15.53 -4.08 -6.03
N GLU A 72 -15.77 -2.78 -6.21
CA GLU A 72 -15.63 -2.12 -7.50
C GLU A 72 -14.18 -2.12 -8.00
N LEU A 73 -13.22 -1.79 -7.14
CA LEU A 73 -11.80 -1.86 -7.45
C LEU A 73 -11.39 -3.28 -7.86
N HIS A 74 -11.85 -4.30 -7.12
CA HIS A 74 -11.61 -5.69 -7.48
C HIS A 74 -12.16 -6.04 -8.85
N ARG A 75 -13.42 -5.66 -9.13
CA ARG A 75 -14.08 -5.93 -10.41
C ARG A 75 -13.29 -5.35 -11.59
N ILE A 76 -12.80 -4.12 -11.45
CA ILE A 76 -11.96 -3.46 -12.46
C ILE A 76 -10.64 -4.21 -12.66
N LEU A 77 -9.99 -4.61 -11.57
CA LEU A 77 -8.71 -5.33 -11.62
C LEU A 77 -8.84 -6.74 -12.22
N ALA A 78 -9.92 -7.46 -11.90
CA ALA A 78 -10.25 -8.77 -12.45
C ALA A 78 -10.62 -8.71 -13.94
N PHE A 79 -11.27 -7.63 -14.39
CA PHE A 79 -11.55 -7.42 -15.81
C PHE A 79 -10.27 -7.25 -16.64
N ASN A 80 -9.20 -6.72 -16.04
CA ASN A 80 -7.92 -6.47 -16.70
C ASN A 80 -6.96 -7.69 -16.72
N GLY A 81 -7.42 -8.89 -16.37
CA GLY A 81 -6.69 -10.16 -16.47
C GLY A 81 -7.06 -11.15 -15.36
N GLU A 82 -6.59 -12.41 -15.44
CA GLU A 82 -6.73 -13.43 -14.37
C GLU A 82 -5.93 -13.02 -13.11
N ARG A 83 -6.45 -12.03 -12.40
CA ARG A 83 -5.83 -11.31 -11.28
C ARG A 83 -6.68 -11.43 -10.03
N ASP A 84 -7.59 -12.41 -9.99
CA ASP A 84 -8.51 -12.66 -8.89
C ASP A 84 -7.77 -12.92 -7.56
N TRP A 85 -6.50 -13.36 -7.66
CA TRP A 85 -5.58 -13.59 -6.55
C TRP A 85 -4.76 -12.35 -6.10
N MET A 86 -4.85 -11.20 -6.80
CA MET A 86 -4.03 -10.00 -6.57
C MET A 86 -4.56 -9.05 -5.48
N LEU A 87 -5.65 -9.40 -4.80
CA LEU A 87 -6.18 -8.59 -3.71
C LEU A 87 -5.41 -8.81 -2.40
N GLY A 88 -4.13 -8.50 -2.43
CA GLY A 88 -3.30 -8.25 -1.27
C GLY A 88 -2.81 -6.81 -1.25
N ALA A 89 -3.62 -5.83 -1.69
CA ALA A 89 -3.24 -4.43 -1.48
C ALA A 89 -3.09 -4.22 0.03
N ALA A 90 -1.87 -4.00 0.48
CA ALA A 90 -1.66 -3.45 1.81
C ALA A 90 -2.24 -2.04 1.78
N PHE A 91 -3.02 -1.71 2.79
CA PHE A 91 -3.72 -0.46 2.90
C PHE A 91 -3.31 0.19 4.20
N ASP A 92 -2.89 1.45 4.15
CA ASP A 92 -2.78 2.23 5.37
C ASP A 92 -4.14 2.91 5.59
N GLY A 93 -4.84 2.45 6.64
CA GLY A 93 -6.24 2.79 6.89
C GLY A 93 -6.46 3.51 8.22
N VAL A 94 -7.48 4.37 8.25
CA VAL A 94 -7.91 5.07 9.46
C VAL A 94 -9.04 4.28 10.10
N LEU A 95 -8.87 3.97 11.40
CA LEU A 95 -9.93 3.40 12.23
C LEU A 95 -10.58 4.52 13.05
N LEU A 96 -11.90 4.65 12.94
CA LEU A 96 -12.72 5.48 13.82
C LEU A 96 -13.61 4.54 14.63
N ASP A 97 -13.50 4.57 15.96
CA ASP A 97 -14.25 3.70 16.87
C ASP A 97 -14.17 2.19 16.54
N GLY A 98 -13.03 1.74 15.99
CA GLY A 98 -12.81 0.34 15.60
C GLY A 98 -13.40 -0.04 14.23
N VAL A 99 -13.90 0.93 13.48
CA VAL A 99 -14.41 0.77 12.11
C VAL A 99 -13.44 1.42 11.13
N LEU A 100 -13.09 0.69 10.07
CA LEU A 100 -12.27 1.15 8.96
C LEU A 100 -13.12 2.05 8.06
N THR A 101 -12.78 3.34 8.04
CA THR A 101 -13.57 4.38 7.35
C THR A 101 -12.85 4.97 6.16
N LEU A 102 -11.52 4.97 6.16
CA LEU A 102 -10.69 5.47 5.06
C LEU A 102 -9.54 4.52 4.83
N VAL A 103 -9.28 4.22 3.56
CA VAL A 103 -8.21 3.32 3.15
C VAL A 103 -7.40 3.97 2.03
N HIS A 104 -6.07 3.96 2.16
CA HIS A 104 -5.18 4.33 1.07
C HIS A 104 -4.59 3.13 0.38
N ALA A 105 -4.87 2.97 -0.91
CA ALA A 105 -4.42 1.84 -1.72
C ALA A 105 -2.91 1.89 -1.99
N LEU A 106 -2.22 0.79 -1.66
CA LEU A 106 -0.85 0.52 -2.09
C LEU A 106 -0.85 -0.42 -3.31
N PRO A 107 0.25 -0.47 -4.07
CA PRO A 107 0.35 -1.30 -5.27
C PRO A 107 0.11 -2.78 -4.98
N LEU A 108 -0.57 -3.42 -5.92
CA LEU A 108 -1.14 -4.77 -5.84
C LEU A 108 -0.07 -5.83 -5.50
N VAL A 109 -0.50 -6.93 -4.89
CA VAL A 109 0.40 -7.97 -4.38
C VAL A 109 -0.22 -9.36 -4.62
N PRO A 110 0.54 -10.34 -5.12
CA PRO A 110 0.13 -11.74 -5.14
C PRO A 110 -0.02 -12.30 -3.75
N LEU A 111 -1.18 -12.86 -3.43
CA LEU A 111 -1.37 -13.63 -2.20
C LEU A 111 -1.04 -15.13 -2.38
N LEU A 112 -1.04 -15.64 -3.61
CA LEU A 112 -0.75 -17.04 -3.92
C LEU A 112 0.65 -17.17 -4.57
N ASP A 113 1.50 -18.01 -3.98
CA ASP A 113 2.81 -18.48 -4.49
C ASP A 113 3.91 -17.46 -4.83
N GLY A 114 3.84 -16.26 -4.25
CA GLY A 114 5.02 -15.65 -3.64
C GLY A 114 6.07 -15.00 -4.55
N GLN A 115 5.84 -14.81 -5.85
CA GLN A 115 6.66 -13.90 -6.65
C GLN A 115 5.80 -13.09 -7.63
N ASP A 116 5.54 -11.84 -7.27
CA ASP A 116 5.20 -10.84 -8.28
C ASP A 116 6.48 -10.51 -9.03
N SER A 117 6.51 -10.80 -10.33
CA SER A 117 7.60 -10.34 -11.17
C SER A 117 7.51 -8.84 -11.49
N SER A 118 6.34 -8.24 -11.24
CA SER A 118 6.04 -6.87 -11.64
C SER A 118 6.75 -5.88 -10.73
N PRO A 119 7.53 -4.94 -11.30
CA PRO A 119 8.08 -3.83 -10.55
C PRO A 119 6.99 -3.02 -9.84
N HIS A 120 7.35 -2.38 -8.74
CA HIS A 120 6.47 -1.45 -8.02
C HIS A 120 5.86 -0.38 -8.95
N SER A 121 6.63 0.07 -9.94
CA SER A 121 6.22 1.05 -10.93
C SER A 121 5.02 0.60 -11.76
N VAL A 122 5.03 -0.65 -12.23
CA VAL A 122 3.96 -1.27 -12.99
C VAL A 122 2.71 -1.43 -12.12
N ARG A 123 2.87 -2.04 -10.93
CA ARG A 123 1.75 -2.32 -10.02
C ARG A 123 1.02 -1.06 -9.57
N ARG A 124 1.74 0.05 -9.46
CA ARG A 124 1.16 1.35 -9.15
C ARG A 124 0.46 1.99 -10.35
N LEU A 125 1.01 1.86 -11.55
CA LEU A 125 0.34 2.34 -12.76
C LEU A 125 -1.00 1.62 -12.92
N GLU A 126 -1.01 0.30 -12.77
CA GLU A 126 -2.24 -0.51 -12.84
C GLU A 126 -3.26 -0.10 -11.77
N LEU A 127 -2.80 0.19 -10.55
CA LEU A 127 -3.67 0.69 -9.49
C LEU A 127 -4.23 2.09 -9.81
N GLU A 128 -3.41 2.98 -10.36
CA GLU A 128 -3.83 4.34 -10.77
C GLU A 128 -4.85 4.29 -11.92
N GLU A 129 -4.63 3.42 -12.90
CA GLU A 129 -5.56 3.16 -14.00
C GLU A 129 -6.88 2.57 -13.49
N ALA A 130 -6.82 1.62 -12.54
CA ALA A 130 -8.01 1.01 -11.96
C ALA A 130 -8.83 1.99 -11.11
N PHE A 131 -8.18 2.97 -10.46
CA PHE A 131 -8.91 4.02 -9.76
C PHE A 131 -9.69 4.93 -10.72
N GLY A 132 -9.16 5.18 -11.93
CA GLY A 132 -9.85 5.86 -13.04
C GLY A 132 -10.63 7.12 -12.61
N GLU A 133 -11.62 7.54 -13.38
CA GLU A 133 -12.49 8.66 -12.97
C GLU A 133 -13.53 8.25 -11.90
N GLY A 134 -13.90 6.96 -11.86
CA GLY A 134 -14.98 6.44 -11.01
C GLY A 134 -14.63 6.38 -9.52
N LEU A 135 -13.46 5.83 -9.16
CA LEU A 135 -13.03 5.71 -7.77
C LEU A 135 -12.25 6.94 -7.28
N GLN A 136 -11.77 7.82 -8.17
CA GLN A 136 -11.09 9.06 -7.79
C GLN A 136 -11.93 9.99 -6.90
N ARG A 137 -13.27 9.92 -7.03
CA ARG A 137 -14.20 10.73 -6.23
C ARG A 137 -14.61 10.06 -4.92
N SER A 138 -14.06 8.88 -4.62
CA SER A 138 -14.40 8.17 -3.41
C SER A 138 -13.99 8.96 -2.15
N PRO A 139 -14.90 9.16 -1.18
CA PRO A 139 -14.54 9.75 0.10
C PRO A 139 -13.75 8.80 1.01
N THR A 140 -13.91 7.49 0.82
CA THR A 140 -13.49 6.42 1.75
C THR A 140 -12.36 5.52 1.22
N LEU A 141 -12.06 5.56 -0.08
CA LEU A 141 -10.98 4.83 -0.74
C LEU A 141 -10.16 5.81 -1.57
N ARG A 142 -8.89 5.99 -1.23
CA ARG A 142 -8.00 6.96 -1.88
C ARG A 142 -6.72 6.31 -2.36
N LEU A 143 -6.06 6.92 -3.33
CA LEU A 143 -4.68 6.58 -3.65
C LEU A 143 -3.74 7.31 -2.69
N VAL A 144 -2.69 6.64 -2.21
CA VAL A 144 -1.61 7.32 -1.49
C VAL A 144 -0.97 8.33 -2.46
N PRO A 145 -0.85 9.62 -2.10
CA PRO A 145 -0.16 10.59 -2.95
C PRO A 145 1.32 10.22 -3.04
N LYS A 146 1.94 10.45 -4.20
CA LYS A 146 3.35 10.12 -4.43
C LYS A 146 4.08 11.26 -5.14
N VAL A 147 5.37 11.39 -4.85
CA VAL A 147 6.31 12.24 -5.61
C VAL A 147 7.33 11.33 -6.27
N ARG A 148 7.48 11.46 -7.60
CA ARG A 148 8.52 10.73 -8.34
C ARG A 148 9.83 11.52 -8.28
N LEU A 149 10.90 10.87 -7.83
CA LEU A 149 12.25 11.41 -7.96
C LEU A 149 12.83 11.01 -9.33
N ASN A 150 13.43 12.00 -10.01
CA ASN A 150 14.07 11.79 -11.31
C ASN A 150 15.30 10.88 -11.18
N THR A 151 15.56 10.13 -12.24
CA THR A 151 16.64 9.16 -12.35
C THR A 151 18.02 9.79 -12.10
N GLY A 152 18.78 9.23 -11.15
CA GLY A 152 20.15 9.64 -10.85
C GLY A 152 20.31 10.76 -9.82
N ALA A 153 19.23 11.29 -9.24
CA ALA A 153 19.31 12.22 -8.12
C ALA A 153 19.83 11.50 -6.86
N ARG A 154 20.88 12.04 -6.23
CA ARG A 154 21.31 11.57 -4.90
C ARG A 154 20.23 11.91 -3.88
N ILE A 155 19.71 10.90 -3.20
CA ILE A 155 18.73 11.11 -2.15
C ILE A 155 19.45 11.60 -0.90
N THR A 156 19.07 12.79 -0.45
CA THR A 156 19.62 13.43 0.74
C THR A 156 18.51 13.58 1.80
N SER A 157 18.90 13.63 3.07
CA SER A 157 17.94 13.91 4.15
C SER A 157 17.18 15.22 3.89
N SER A 158 17.83 16.26 3.35
CA SER A 158 17.18 17.53 3.02
C SER A 158 16.01 17.40 2.03
N LEU A 159 16.14 16.51 1.02
CA LEU A 159 15.09 16.23 0.05
C LEU A 159 13.92 15.48 0.72
N LEU A 160 14.23 14.57 1.64
CA LEU A 160 13.23 13.81 2.38
C LEU A 160 12.50 14.69 3.42
N SER A 161 13.20 15.59 4.11
CA SER A 161 12.59 16.62 4.96
C SER A 161 11.66 17.54 4.16
N GLU A 162 12.04 17.90 2.93
CA GLU A 162 11.16 18.68 2.05
C GLU A 162 9.90 17.88 1.69
N ALA A 163 10.03 16.59 1.37
CA ALA A 163 8.88 15.73 1.12
C ALA A 163 7.97 15.58 2.36
N CYS A 164 8.53 15.44 3.57
CA CYS A 164 7.79 15.48 4.83
C CYS A 164 6.93 16.76 4.93
N ARG A 165 7.52 17.92 4.63
CA ARG A 165 6.78 19.21 4.59
C ARG A 165 5.72 19.25 3.50
N THR A 166 6.00 18.74 2.30
CA THR A 166 5.02 18.71 1.19
C THR A 166 3.80 17.87 1.53
N PHE A 167 3.99 16.76 2.23
CA PHE A 167 2.90 15.86 2.61
C PHE A 167 2.28 16.17 3.98
N ASP A 168 2.79 17.18 4.71
CA ASP A 168 2.36 17.51 6.07
C ASP A 168 2.40 16.29 7.02
N THR A 169 3.53 15.58 7.02
CA THR A 169 3.79 14.41 7.86
C THR A 169 5.19 14.46 8.43
N SER A 170 5.42 13.75 9.55
CA SER A 170 6.75 13.63 10.15
C SER A 170 7.64 12.59 9.47
N ALA A 171 7.05 11.66 8.71
CA ALA A 171 7.78 10.55 8.12
C ALA A 171 7.29 10.23 6.71
N VAL A 172 8.23 9.80 5.87
CA VAL A 172 7.98 9.39 4.49
C VAL A 172 8.58 8.02 4.21
N ILE A 173 7.96 7.30 3.28
CA ILE A 173 8.45 6.04 2.77
C ILE A 173 8.99 6.24 1.37
N LEU A 174 10.28 5.97 1.22
CA LEU A 174 10.98 5.91 -0.05
C LEU A 174 10.85 4.49 -0.62
N LYS A 175 10.33 4.37 -1.85
CA LYS A 175 10.11 3.09 -2.53
C LYS A 175 10.90 3.06 -3.83
N ASP A 176 11.74 2.05 -4.00
CA ASP A 176 12.36 1.74 -5.28
C ASP A 176 11.27 1.35 -6.30
N ALA A 177 11.20 2.12 -7.39
CA ALA A 177 10.17 1.94 -8.42
C ALA A 177 10.39 0.64 -9.22
N ASP A 178 11.62 0.15 -9.29
CA ASP A 178 11.95 -1.06 -10.05
C ASP A 178 11.94 -2.32 -9.17
N ALA A 179 11.79 -2.14 -7.85
CA ALA A 179 11.75 -3.23 -6.90
C ALA A 179 10.49 -4.09 -7.03
N ARG A 180 10.70 -5.39 -6.93
CA ARG A 180 9.63 -6.39 -6.86
C ARG A 180 9.10 -6.50 -5.45
N TRP A 181 7.88 -7.01 -5.32
CA TRP A 181 7.32 -7.31 -4.02
C TRP A 181 8.16 -8.37 -3.30
N THR A 182 8.46 -8.11 -2.04
CA THR A 182 9.11 -9.08 -1.16
C THR A 182 8.38 -9.12 0.17
N LYS A 183 8.29 -10.34 0.70
CA LYS A 183 7.71 -10.65 1.99
C LYS A 183 8.62 -10.16 3.13
N GLY A 184 8.11 -9.36 4.06
CA GLY A 184 8.82 -8.87 5.24
C GLY A 184 9.60 -7.55 5.02
N PRO A 185 10.55 -7.22 5.91
CA PRO A 185 11.37 -6.02 5.78
C PRO A 185 12.17 -6.01 4.48
N SER A 186 12.18 -4.89 3.77
CA SER A 186 12.86 -4.81 2.47
C SER A 186 13.61 -3.50 2.31
N ILE A 187 14.88 -3.58 1.89
CA ILE A 187 15.72 -2.40 1.60
C ILE A 187 15.19 -1.54 0.45
N ALA A 188 14.32 -2.11 -0.40
CA ALA A 188 13.64 -1.38 -1.45
C ALA A 188 12.62 -0.39 -0.90
N TRP A 189 12.16 -0.56 0.34
CA TRP A 189 11.28 0.36 1.04
C TRP A 189 12.02 0.92 2.26
N GLN A 190 12.22 2.22 2.30
CA GLN A 190 12.99 2.88 3.35
C GLN A 190 12.14 3.94 4.03
N ARG A 191 12.12 3.92 5.35
CA ARG A 191 11.43 4.90 6.18
C ARG A 191 12.43 5.98 6.60
N TYR A 192 12.07 7.23 6.33
CA TYR A 192 12.74 8.40 6.85
C TYR A 192 11.79 9.14 7.80
N ASP A 193 12.24 9.45 9.01
CA ASP A 193 11.52 10.26 10.00
C ASP A 193 12.31 11.53 10.25
N ASP A 194 11.68 12.69 10.10
CA ASP A 194 12.33 13.97 10.27
C ASP A 194 12.67 14.26 11.74
N ASN A 195 12.07 13.51 12.68
CA ASN A 195 12.36 13.62 14.12
C ASN A 195 13.56 12.77 14.57
N ASP A 196 14.07 11.87 13.74
CA ASP A 196 15.22 11.01 14.08
C ASP A 196 16.58 11.75 13.92
N LEU A 197 16.55 13.04 13.55
CA LEU A 197 17.71 13.92 13.33
C LEU A 197 18.22 14.62 14.60
#